data_AF-A0A9Q1H5W6-F1
#
_entry.id   AF-A0A9Q1H5W6-F1
#
_cell.length_a   1.000
_cell.length_b   1.000
_cell.length_c   1.000
_cell.angle_alpha   90.00
_cell.angle_beta   90.00
_cell.angle_gamma   90.00
#
_symmetry.space_group_name_H-M   'P 1'
#
loop_
_entity.id
_entity.type
_entity.pdbx_description
1 polymer ?
#
loop_
_entity_poly.entity_id
_entity_poly.type
_entity_poly.pdbx_seq_one_letter_code
_entity_poly.pdbx_strand_id
1 'polypeptide(L)' 'MSLPHEHKLTGHFKSQKIVERVSNNYYWSGYVRDMNDWCRKCDLCSSRKGSTKKAKANKRNYAAGDPMQGVVIDI' A
#
# COMPACT_ATOMS: atom_id res chain seq x y z
N MET A 1 -20.47 18.98 1.96
CA MET A 1 -19.08 19.07 1.44
C MET A 1 -18.42 17.71 1.62
N SER A 2 -18.53 16.83 0.64
CA SER A 2 -17.89 15.51 0.66
C SER A 2 -16.43 15.67 0.22
N LEU A 3 -15.51 15.36 1.12
CA LEU A 3 -14.08 15.40 0.82
C LEU A 3 -13.77 14.36 -0.30
N PRO A 4 -12.92 14.70 -1.29
CA PRO A 4 -12.78 14.02 -2.58
C PRO A 4 -12.27 12.55 -2.58
N HIS A 5 -12.24 11.91 -1.43
CA HIS A 5 -11.66 10.58 -1.19
C HIS A 5 -12.68 9.54 -0.75
N GLU A 6 -13.83 9.95 -0.21
CA GLU A 6 -14.85 9.02 0.31
C GLU A 6 -15.91 8.64 -0.74
N HIS A 7 -15.89 9.30 -1.90
CA HIS A 7 -16.87 9.06 -2.93
C HIS A 7 -16.47 7.86 -3.81
N LYS A 8 -17.32 6.83 -3.87
CA LYS A 8 -17.12 5.61 -4.69
C LYS A 8 -16.72 5.89 -6.14
N LEU A 9 -17.17 7.02 -6.72
CA LEU A 9 -16.86 7.40 -8.11
C LEU A 9 -15.54 8.17 -8.26
N THR A 10 -14.95 8.70 -7.18
CA THR A 10 -13.62 9.36 -7.20
C THR A 10 -12.50 8.41 -6.78
N GLY A 11 -12.70 7.10 -7.03
CA GLY A 11 -11.98 5.98 -6.42
C GLY A 11 -10.54 6.26 -6.02
N HIS A 12 -10.21 6.00 -4.74
CA HIS A 12 -8.89 5.98 -4.09
C HIS A 12 -7.69 6.31 -4.97
N PHE A 13 -7.64 7.54 -5.50
CA PHE A 13 -6.57 7.96 -6.38
C PHE A 13 -5.26 8.02 -5.59
N LYS A 14 -4.13 7.82 -6.27
CA LYS A 14 -2.82 8.10 -5.67
C LYS A 14 -2.84 9.51 -5.07
N SER A 15 -2.22 9.69 -3.91
CA SER A 15 -2.24 10.96 -3.16
C SER A 15 -1.91 12.18 -4.02
N GLN A 16 -1.03 12.04 -5.02
CA GLN A 16 -0.71 13.08 -6.00
C GLN A 16 -1.94 13.62 -6.78
N LYS A 17 -2.86 12.75 -7.22
CA LYS A 17 -4.08 13.16 -7.94
C LYS A 17 -5.08 13.88 -7.04
N ILE A 18 -5.10 13.54 -5.75
CA ILE A 18 -5.92 14.24 -4.75
C ILE A 18 -5.32 15.63 -4.49
N VAL A 19 -3.99 15.69 -4.33
CA VAL A 19 -3.25 16.94 -4.16
C VAL A 19 -3.48 17.90 -5.33
N GLU A 20 -3.40 17.43 -6.57
CA GLU A 20 -3.66 18.24 -7.78
C GLU A 20 -5.10 18.78 -7.86
N ARG A 21 -6.09 17.96 -7.50
CA ARG A 21 -7.49 18.41 -7.46
C ARG A 21 -7.77 19.41 -6.36
N VAL A 22 -7.16 19.20 -5.19
CA VAL A 22 -7.32 20.09 -4.05
C VAL A 22 -6.58 21.40 -4.32
N SER A 23 -5.36 21.38 -4.87
CA SER A 23 -4.58 22.59 -5.16
C SER A 23 -5.28 23.53 -6.14
N ASN A 24 -6.08 22.99 -7.07
CA ASN A 24 -6.87 23.78 -8.00
C ASN A 24 -8.05 24.52 -7.35
N ASN A 25 -8.48 24.11 -6.15
CA ASN A 25 -9.66 24.67 -5.48
C ASN A 25 -9.34 25.31 -4.12
N TYR A 26 -8.25 24.89 -3.46
CA TYR A 26 -7.89 25.27 -2.10
C TYR A 26 -6.37 25.29 -1.93
N TYR A 27 -5.84 26.32 -1.29
CA TYR A 27 -4.41 26.49 -1.04
C TYR A 27 -4.15 26.89 0.41
N TRP A 28 -3.31 26.13 1.11
CA TRP A 28 -2.78 26.47 2.44
C TRP A 28 -1.39 25.89 2.66
N SER A 29 -0.63 26.44 3.59
CA SER A 29 0.71 25.92 3.92
C SER A 29 0.62 24.50 4.48
N GLY A 30 1.27 23.54 3.82
CA GLY A 30 1.31 22.14 4.27
C GLY A 30 0.18 21.25 3.75
N TYR A 31 -0.69 21.73 2.87
CA TYR A 31 -1.83 20.95 2.34
C TYR A 31 -1.43 19.59 1.75
N VAL A 32 -0.26 19.49 1.10
CA VAL A 32 0.27 18.22 0.56
C VAL A 32 0.54 17.19 1.66
N ARG A 33 1.00 17.64 2.84
CA ARG A 33 1.25 16.78 4.00
C ARG A 33 -0.07 16.27 4.56
N ASP A 34 -1.04 17.16 4.75
CA ASP A 34 -2.37 16.81 5.26
C ASP A 34 -3.07 15.80 4.34
N MET A 35 -2.97 15.99 3.02
CA MET A 35 -3.52 15.07 2.03
C MET A 35 -2.84 13.69 2.06
N ASN A 36 -1.52 13.64 2.25
CA ASN A 36 -0.79 12.37 2.38
C ASN A 36 -1.14 11.64 3.68
N ASP A 37 -1.26 12.35 4.80
CA ASP A 37 -1.61 11.75 6.09
C ASP A 37 -3.06 11.27 6.11
N TRP A 38 -3.96 11.97 5.44
CA TRP A 38 -5.34 11.53 5.25
C TRP A 38 -5.43 10.28 4.37
N CYS A 39 -4.69 10.22 3.26
CA CYS A 39 -4.62 9.03 2.41
C CYS A 39 -4.02 7.81 3.16
N ARG A 40 -3.07 8.05 4.08
CA ARG A 40 -2.48 7.00 4.95
C ARG A 40 -3.47 6.38 5.92
N LYS A 41 -4.43 7.15 6.44
CA LYS A 41 -5.46 6.67 7.38
C LYS A 41 -6.57 5.86 6.70
N CYS A 42 -6.58 5.82 5.37
CA CYS A 42 -7.57 5.07 4.63
C CYS A 42 -7.21 3.59 4.50
N ASP A 43 -8.07 2.71 4.98
CA ASP A 43 -7.89 1.26 4.87
C ASP A 43 -7.94 0.76 3.42
N LEU A 44 -8.77 1.38 2.59
CA LEU A 44 -8.89 1.01 1.17
C LEU A 44 -7.65 1.43 0.35
N CYS A 45 -7.06 2.59 0.66
CA CYS A 45 -5.77 2.99 0.08
C CYS A 45 -4.63 2.13 0.62
N SER A 46 -4.62 1.85 1.93
CA SER A 46 -3.55 1.09 2.59
C SER A 46 -3.52 -0.37 2.18
N SER A 47 -4.68 -1.01 2.00
CA SER A 47 -4.77 -2.39 1.50
C SER A 47 -4.32 -2.55 0.05
N ARG A 48 -4.55 -1.55 -0.80
CA ARG A 48 -4.06 -1.51 -2.20
C ARG A 48 -2.59 -1.15 -2.30
N LYS A 49 -2.02 -0.50 -1.28
CA LYS A 49 -0.62 -0.12 -1.26
C LYS A 49 0.21 -1.37 -0.97
N GLY A 50 0.97 -1.83 -1.97
CA GLY A 50 1.90 -2.94 -1.79
C GLY A 50 2.87 -2.69 -0.63
N SER A 51 3.34 -3.76 -0.01
CA SER A 51 4.30 -3.70 1.10
C SER A 51 5.51 -2.84 0.69
N THR A 52 5.81 -1.82 1.50
CA THR A 52 7.03 -1.01 1.37
C THR A 52 8.27 -1.70 1.92
N LYS A 53 8.09 -2.82 2.65
CA LYS A 53 9.20 -3.58 3.22
C LYS A 53 9.92 -4.32 2.10
N LYS A 54 11.25 -4.22 2.08
CA LYS A 54 12.09 -5.04 1.18
C LYS A 54 11.78 -6.51 1.42
N ALA A 55 11.74 -7.28 0.34
CA ALA A 55 11.63 -8.74 0.43
C ALA A 55 12.76 -9.26 1.33
N LYS A 56 12.43 -10.16 2.26
CA LYS A 56 13.45 -10.87 3.04
C LYS A 56 14.31 -11.70 2.09
N ALA A 57 15.56 -11.97 2.48
CA ALA A 57 16.43 -12.85 1.72
C ALA A 57 15.75 -14.20 1.43
N ASN A 58 16.05 -14.77 0.27
CA ASN A 58 15.52 -16.08 -0.11
C ASN A 58 15.88 -17.13 0.93
N LYS A 59 14.90 -17.95 1.33
CA LYS A 59 15.15 -19.12 2.17
C LYS A 59 16.05 -20.08 1.39
N ARG A 60 17.09 -20.60 2.05
CA ARG A 60 17.92 -21.67 1.47
C ARG A 60 17.22 -23.00 1.72
N ASN A 61 17.12 -23.82 0.68
CA ASN A 61 16.75 -25.21 0.84
C ASN A 61 18.01 -25.98 1.27
N TYR A 62 17.90 -26.75 2.34
CA TYR A 62 18.96 -27.67 2.74
C TYR A 62 18.83 -28.95 1.91
N ALA A 63 19.92 -29.39 1.30
CA ALA A 63 19.95 -30.67 0.61
C ALA A 63 19.89 -31.81 1.65
N ALA A 64 19.12 -32.87 1.34
CA ALA A 64 19.21 -34.12 2.08
C ALA A 64 20.59 -34.75 1.81
N GLY A 65 21.35 -35.01 2.87
CA GLY A 65 22.58 -35.79 2.85
C GLY A 65 22.35 -37.30 2.82
N ASP A 66 21.18 -37.76 3.28
CA ASP A 66 20.82 -39.18 3.32
C ASP A 66 19.42 -39.45 2.70
N PRO A 67 19.18 -40.66 2.16
CA PRO A 67 17.86 -41.05 1.67
C PRO A 67 16.78 -40.88 2.75
N MET A 68 15.63 -40.32 2.38
CA MET A 68 14.49 -40.05 3.27
C MET A 68 14.74 -39.05 4.42
N GLN A 69 15.83 -38.28 4.40
CA GLN A 69 16.12 -37.29 5.45
C GLN A 69 15.15 -36.10 5.49
N GLY A 70 14.48 -35.79 4.37
CA GLY A 70 13.44 -34.77 4.29
C GLY A 70 12.31 -35.22 3.35
N VAL A 71 11.12 -35.44 3.89
CA VAL A 71 9.92 -35.78 3.12
C VAL A 71 8.88 -34.70 3.36
N VAL A 72 8.36 -34.12 2.28
CA VAL A 72 7.27 -33.14 2.32
C VAL A 72 6.08 -33.76 1.59
N ILE A 73 4.91 -33.73 2.23
CA ILE A 73 3.65 -34.26 1.70
C ILE A 73 2.63 -33.11 1.75
N ASP A 74 1.91 -32.90 0.66
CA ASP A 74 0.84 -31.90 0.53
C ASP A 74 -0.41 -32.59 -0.04
N ILE A 75 -1.60 -32.04 0.23
CA ILE A 75 -2.91 -32.61 -0.14
C ILE A 75 -3.55 -31.94 -1.35
#